data_AF-A0A6A1QJ84-F1
#
_entry.id   AF-A0A6A1QJ84-F1
#
_cell.length_a   1.000
_cell.length_b   1.000
_cell.length_c   1.000
_cell.angle_alpha   90.00
_cell.angle_beta   90.00
_cell.angle_gamma   90.00
#
_symmetry.space_group_name_H-M   'P 1'
#
loop_
_entity.id
_entity.type
_entity.pdbx_description
1 polymer ?
#
loop_
_entity_poly.entity_id
_entity_poly.type
_entity_poly.pdbx_seq_one_letter_code
_entity_poly.pdbx_strand_id
1 'polypeptide(L)'
;MVLEKSLDNGRTWQPYQFYAEDCMEAFGMPARRARDLSASGAHRVLCTEEYSRWAGSKKEKHVRFEVRDRFAIFAGPSLRNMDNLYTRLESAKGLKEFFTLTDLRMRLLRPALGGTYVQRENLYKYFYAISNIEVMGR
;
A
#
# COMPACT_ATOMS: atom_id res chain seq x y z
N MET A 1 5.59 7.00 3.64
CA MET A 1 4.63 7.60 2.68
C MET A 1 3.23 7.09 2.97
N VAL A 2 2.20 7.77 2.49
CA VAL A 2 0.80 7.32 2.59
C VAL A 2 0.22 7.26 1.18
N LEU A 3 -0.44 6.15 0.85
CA LEU A 3 -1.32 6.07 -0.30
C LEU A 3 -2.72 6.41 0.17
N GLU A 4 -3.33 7.42 -0.43
CA GLU A 4 -4.70 7.86 -0.15
C GLU A 4 -5.58 7.62 -1.38
N LYS A 5 -6.87 7.41 -1.15
CA LYS A 5 -7.87 7.32 -2.23
C LYS A 5 -9.05 8.26 -1.97
N SER A 6 -9.71 8.64 -3.06
CA SER A 6 -11.01 9.33 -3.03
C SER A 6 -12.08 8.48 -3.72
N LEU A 7 -13.33 8.67 -3.32
CA LEU A 7 -14.53 8.08 -3.93
C LEU A 7 -15.45 9.15 -4.53
N ASP A 8 -15.11 10.43 -4.35
CA ASP A 8 -15.98 11.58 -4.63
C ASP A 8 -15.22 12.67 -5.43
N ASN A 9 -14.38 12.22 -6.37
CA ASN A 9 -13.63 13.06 -7.29
C ASN A 9 -12.71 14.06 -6.58
N GLY A 10 -12.04 13.59 -5.52
CA GLY A 10 -11.03 14.34 -4.79
C GLY A 10 -11.59 15.31 -3.75
N ARG A 11 -12.90 15.31 -3.47
CA ARG A 11 -13.49 16.17 -2.43
C ARG A 11 -13.11 15.70 -1.03
N THR A 12 -13.16 14.39 -0.79
CA THR A 12 -12.70 13.76 0.45
C THR A 12 -11.63 12.71 0.16
N TRP A 13 -10.76 12.51 1.15
CA TRP A 13 -9.60 11.62 1.05
C TRP A 13 -9.56 10.72 2.28
N GLN A 14 -9.29 9.45 2.05
CA GLN A 14 -9.10 8.47 3.11
C GLN A 14 -7.79 7.69 2.89
N PRO A 15 -7.11 7.29 3.98
CA PRO A 15 -5.90 6.48 3.86
C PRO A 15 -6.23 5.12 3.26
N TYR A 16 -5.40 4.67 2.35
CA TYR A 16 -5.54 3.40 1.66
C TYR A 16 -4.49 2.37 2.11
N GLN A 17 -3.23 2.81 2.23
CA GLN A 17 -2.14 2.04 2.82
C GLN A 17 -1.02 2.95 3.33
N PHE A 18 -0.41 2.58 4.45
CA PHE A 18 0.72 3.27 5.04
C PHE A 18 2.03 2.51 4.77
N TYR A 19 3.10 3.25 4.56
CA TYR A 19 4.43 2.71 4.29
C TYR A 19 5.46 3.46 5.13
N ALA A 20 6.20 2.76 5.95
CA ALA A 20 7.24 3.33 6.80
C ALA A 20 8.37 2.34 7.02
N GLU A 21 9.55 2.86 7.36
CA GLU A 21 10.67 2.02 7.82
C GLU A 21 10.38 1.41 9.20
N ASP A 22 9.76 2.19 10.08
CA ASP A 22 9.15 1.76 11.34
C ASP A 22 7.70 2.26 11.38
N CYS A 23 6.75 1.32 11.28
CA CYS A 23 5.32 1.64 11.27
C CYS A 23 4.79 2.16 12.61
N MET A 24 5.38 1.71 13.72
CA MET A 24 4.96 2.12 15.05
C MET A 24 5.42 3.55 15.34
N GLU A 25 6.66 3.87 14.99
CA GLU A 25 7.22 5.22 15.15
C GLU A 25 6.52 6.23 14.24
N ALA A 26 6.31 5.90 12.96
CA ALA A 26 5.81 6.85 11.98
C ALA A 26 4.29 7.12 12.07
N PHE A 27 3.51 6.09 12.42
CA PHE A 27 2.04 6.13 12.34
C PHE A 27 1.33 5.55 13.56
N GLY A 28 2.04 5.04 14.57
CA GLY A 28 1.42 4.36 15.72
C GLY A 28 0.69 3.07 15.33
N MET A 29 1.12 2.43 14.23
CA MET A 29 0.47 1.24 13.68
C MET A 29 1.39 0.02 13.75
N PRO A 30 0.87 -1.19 14.03
CA PRO A 30 1.67 -2.40 13.91
C PRO A 30 1.96 -2.69 12.43
N ALA A 31 3.20 -3.11 12.14
CA ALA A 31 3.59 -3.60 10.82
C ALA A 31 2.80 -4.86 10.45
N ARG A 32 2.18 -4.87 9.27
CA ARG A 32 1.40 -5.98 8.74
C ARG A 32 1.62 -6.14 7.24
N ARG A 33 1.31 -7.32 6.73
CA ARG A 33 1.35 -7.64 5.29
C ARG A 33 -0.05 -8.00 4.81
N ALA A 34 -0.38 -7.61 3.59
CA ALA A 34 -1.72 -7.84 3.04
C ALA A 34 -2.08 -9.34 2.97
N ARG A 35 -1.11 -10.19 2.62
CA ARG A 35 -1.26 -11.66 2.59
C ARG A 35 -1.55 -12.31 3.95
N ASP A 36 -1.25 -11.63 5.05
CA ASP A 36 -1.49 -12.13 6.41
C ASP A 36 -2.87 -11.70 6.96
N LEU A 37 -3.68 -11.00 6.16
CA LEU A 37 -5.03 -10.58 6.56
C LEU A 37 -6.00 -11.76 6.53
N SER A 38 -6.94 -11.77 7.48
CA SER A 38 -8.08 -12.67 7.45
C SER A 38 -9.13 -12.21 6.43
N ALA A 39 -10.01 -13.12 6.04
CA ALA A 39 -11.17 -12.82 5.18
C ALA A 39 -12.02 -11.65 5.71
N SER A 40 -12.26 -11.59 7.02
CA SER A 40 -13.01 -10.50 7.67
C SER A 40 -12.30 -9.15 7.59
N GLY A 41 -10.97 -9.15 7.52
CA GLY A 41 -10.12 -7.96 7.47
C GLY A 41 -9.52 -7.67 6.10
N ALA A 42 -9.99 -8.31 5.02
CA ALA A 42 -9.39 -8.19 3.70
C ALA A 42 -9.38 -6.76 3.12
N HIS A 43 -10.27 -5.89 3.61
CA HIS A 43 -10.36 -4.46 3.26
C HIS A 43 -9.78 -3.55 4.37
N ARG A 44 -9.02 -4.10 5.32
CA ARG A 44 -8.39 -3.31 6.38
C ARG A 44 -7.22 -2.49 5.82
N VAL A 45 -7.19 -1.20 6.18
CA VAL A 45 -6.03 -0.32 5.98
C VAL A 45 -4.93 -0.73 6.95
N LEU A 46 -3.70 -0.88 6.45
CA LEU A 46 -2.55 -1.35 7.22
C LEU A 46 -1.33 -0.46 6.98
N CYS A 47 -0.34 -0.62 7.86
CA CYS A 47 1.02 -0.14 7.63
C CYS A 47 1.93 -1.32 7.32
N THR A 48 2.75 -1.22 6.26
CA THR A 48 3.75 -2.22 5.89
C THR A 48 5.15 -1.62 5.86
N GLU A 49 6.11 -2.42 6.31
CA GLU A 49 7.54 -2.11 6.26
C GLU A 49 8.25 -2.77 5.06
N GLU A 50 7.55 -3.62 4.30
CA GLU A 50 8.13 -4.48 3.24
C GLU A 50 8.88 -3.69 2.16
N TYR A 51 8.44 -2.46 1.87
CA TYR A 51 9.02 -1.62 0.80
C TYR A 51 9.80 -0.41 1.30
N SER A 52 9.91 -0.23 2.61
CA SER A 52 10.47 1.00 3.20
C SER A 52 11.67 0.72 4.10
N ARG A 53 11.78 -0.48 4.66
CA ARG A 53 12.95 -0.88 5.45
C ARG A 53 14.20 -1.00 4.57
N TRP A 54 15.26 -0.27 4.90
CA TRP A 54 16.48 -0.17 4.07
C TRP A 54 16.25 0.44 2.68
N ALA A 55 15.23 1.29 2.54
CA ALA A 55 15.00 2.04 1.31
C ALA A 55 16.24 2.90 0.96
N GLY A 56 16.78 2.70 -0.24
CA GLY A 56 18.02 3.33 -0.70
C GLY A 56 19.27 2.44 -0.60
N SER A 57 19.24 1.38 0.22
CA SER A 57 20.34 0.42 0.36
C SER A 57 20.16 -0.80 -0.57
N LYS A 58 18.91 -1.22 -0.79
CA LYS A 58 18.55 -2.30 -1.72
C LYS A 58 18.21 -1.75 -3.10
N LYS A 59 18.51 -2.52 -4.16
CA LYS A 59 18.14 -2.21 -5.55
C LYS A 59 16.64 -2.38 -5.85
N GLU A 60 15.83 -2.71 -4.86
CA GLU A 60 14.40 -2.90 -5.01
C GLU A 60 13.71 -1.52 -5.06
N LYS A 61 13.05 -1.22 -6.18
CA LYS A 61 12.51 0.12 -6.50
C LYS A 61 10.99 0.20 -6.45
N HIS A 62 10.32 -0.93 -6.26
CA HIS A 62 8.87 -1.01 -6.35
C HIS A 62 8.23 -0.95 -4.97
N VAL A 63 7.31 0.00 -4.80
CA VAL A 63 6.34 0.01 -3.71
C VAL A 63 5.04 -0.53 -4.28
N ARG A 64 4.41 -1.50 -3.61
CA ARG A 64 3.18 -2.13 -4.10
C ARG A 64 2.00 -1.85 -3.16
N PHE A 65 0.82 -1.79 -3.76
CA PHE A 65 -0.45 -1.96 -3.08
C PHE A 65 -1.00 -3.34 -3.48
N GLU A 66 -1.08 -4.27 -2.53
CA GLU A 66 -1.22 -5.70 -2.83
C GLU A 66 -2.66 -6.13 -3.10
N VAL A 67 -3.22 -5.69 -4.24
CA VAL A 67 -4.56 -6.10 -4.69
C VAL A 67 -4.64 -7.62 -4.83
N ARG A 68 -3.63 -8.23 -5.47
CA ARG A 68 -3.57 -9.67 -5.73
C ARG A 68 -3.57 -10.49 -4.44
N ASP A 69 -2.81 -10.07 -3.43
CA ASP A 69 -2.76 -10.79 -2.15
C ASP A 69 -4.11 -10.73 -1.43
N ARG A 70 -4.80 -9.58 -1.48
CA ARG A 70 -6.15 -9.44 -0.91
C ARG A 70 -7.19 -10.27 -1.64
N PHE A 71 -7.07 -10.43 -2.96
CA PHE A 71 -7.92 -11.36 -3.73
C PHE A 71 -7.62 -12.82 -3.41
N ALA A 72 -6.35 -13.18 -3.22
CA ALA A 72 -5.92 -14.53 -2.88
C ALA A 72 -6.51 -15.03 -1.55
N ILE A 73 -6.87 -14.14 -0.62
CA ILE A 73 -7.62 -14.48 0.60
C ILE A 73 -8.92 -15.24 0.28
N PHE A 74 -9.57 -14.92 -0.85
CA PHE A 74 -10.83 -15.54 -1.27
C PHE A 74 -10.65 -16.53 -2.42
N ALA A 75 -9.78 -16.22 -3.39
CA ALA A 75 -9.58 -17.02 -4.60
C ALA A 75 -8.48 -18.10 -4.47
N GLY A 76 -7.76 -18.13 -3.35
CA GLY A 76 -6.56 -18.94 -3.13
C GLY A 76 -5.30 -18.35 -3.80
N PRO A 77 -4.11 -18.89 -3.50
CA PRO A 77 -2.82 -18.32 -3.93
C PRO A 77 -2.63 -18.33 -5.46
N SER A 78 -3.25 -19.29 -6.16
CA SER A 78 -3.23 -19.41 -7.61
C SER A 78 -4.38 -18.67 -8.29
N LEU A 79 -5.24 -17.97 -7.53
CA LEU A 79 -6.44 -17.27 -8.00
C LEU A 79 -7.39 -18.15 -8.85
N ARG A 80 -7.47 -19.45 -8.53
CA ARG A 80 -8.32 -20.38 -9.28
C ARG A 80 -9.78 -20.35 -8.82
N ASN A 81 -10.04 -20.02 -7.56
CA ASN A 81 -11.40 -19.98 -7.01
C ASN A 81 -12.04 -18.60 -7.21
N MET A 82 -12.19 -18.19 -8.47
CA MET A 82 -12.75 -16.88 -8.82
C MET A 82 -14.22 -16.73 -8.43
N ASP A 83 -14.99 -17.83 -8.44
CA ASP A 83 -16.40 -17.84 -8.04
C ASP A 83 -16.60 -17.38 -6.59
N ASN A 84 -15.75 -17.86 -5.67
CA ASN A 84 -15.79 -17.40 -4.28
C ASN A 84 -15.40 -15.92 -4.16
N LEU A 85 -14.38 -15.46 -4.90
CA LEU A 85 -14.00 -14.04 -4.91
C LEU A 85 -15.16 -13.16 -5.39
N TYR A 86 -15.82 -13.50 -6.50
CA TYR A 86 -16.96 -12.73 -7.00
C TYR A 86 -18.13 -12.74 -6.02
N THR A 87 -18.44 -13.90 -5.43
CA THR A 87 -19.47 -14.01 -4.40
C THR A 87 -19.17 -13.10 -3.21
N ARG A 88 -17.90 -13.04 -2.77
CA ARG A 88 -17.48 -12.19 -1.64
C ARG A 88 -17.46 -10.71 -2.00
N LEU A 89 -17.10 -10.34 -3.22
CA LEU A 89 -17.17 -8.95 -3.67
C LEU A 89 -18.60 -8.39 -3.62
N GLU A 90 -19.62 -9.21 -3.93
CA GLU A 90 -21.02 -8.79 -3.87
C GLU A 90 -21.62 -8.89 -2.46
N SER A 91 -21.26 -9.91 -1.68
CA SER A 91 -21.87 -10.15 -0.36
C SER A 91 -21.15 -9.49 0.82
N ALA A 92 -19.82 -9.27 0.75
CA ALA A 92 -19.06 -8.70 1.86
C ALA A 92 -19.10 -7.18 1.80
N LYS A 93 -19.82 -6.58 2.76
CA LYS A 93 -19.94 -5.12 2.88
C LYS A 93 -18.56 -4.45 2.87
N GLY A 94 -18.41 -3.44 2.03
CA GLY A 94 -17.19 -2.63 1.91
C GLY A 94 -16.05 -3.27 1.12
N LEU A 95 -16.10 -4.56 0.76
CA LEU A 95 -14.99 -5.21 0.05
C LEU A 95 -14.83 -4.68 -1.38
N LYS A 96 -15.91 -4.61 -2.15
CA LYS A 96 -15.90 -4.05 -3.51
C LYS A 96 -15.58 -2.56 -3.50
N GLU A 97 -16.19 -1.81 -2.59
CA GLU A 97 -15.92 -0.38 -2.40
C GLU A 97 -14.46 -0.12 -2.01
N PHE A 98 -13.81 -1.03 -1.27
CA PHE A 98 -12.40 -0.91 -0.94
C PHE A 98 -11.50 -0.87 -2.18
N PHE A 99 -11.82 -1.61 -3.26
CA PHE A 99 -11.08 -1.56 -4.53
C PHE A 99 -11.60 -0.51 -5.50
N THR A 100 -12.66 0.21 -5.14
CA THR A 100 -13.21 1.30 -5.94
C THR A 100 -12.56 2.61 -5.53
N LEU A 101 -12.25 3.46 -6.51
CA LEU A 101 -11.70 4.80 -6.32
C LEU A 101 -11.95 5.67 -7.55
N THR A 102 -12.04 6.98 -7.35
CA THR A 102 -12.00 7.99 -8.42
C THR A 102 -10.59 8.57 -8.58
N ASP A 103 -9.87 8.72 -7.47
CA ASP A 103 -8.55 9.36 -7.43
C ASP A 103 -7.61 8.62 -6.48
N LEU A 104 -6.33 8.65 -6.81
CA LEU A 104 -5.22 8.20 -5.96
C LEU A 104 -4.28 9.37 -5.67
N ARG A 105 -3.78 9.43 -4.44
CA ARG A 105 -2.74 10.39 -4.06
C ARG A 105 -1.62 9.69 -3.33
N MET A 106 -0.39 9.91 -3.80
CA MET A 106 0.83 9.50 -3.12
C MET A 106 1.34 10.66 -2.26
N ARG A 107 1.17 10.55 -0.95
CA ARG A 107 1.70 11.53 0.02
C ARG A 107 3.09 11.10 0.49
N LEU A 108 4.11 11.65 -0.17
CA LEU A 108 5.51 11.40 0.13
C LEU A 108 5.94 12.28 1.33
N LEU A 109 6.45 11.66 2.40
CA LEU A 109 6.69 12.33 3.69
C LEU A 109 8.18 12.44 4.07
N ARG A 110 8.98 11.43 3.74
CA ARG A 110 10.43 11.36 4.00
C ARG A 110 11.14 10.60 2.86
N PRO A 111 12.21 11.13 2.25
CA PRO A 111 12.95 10.44 1.19
C PRO A 111 13.74 9.25 1.77
N ALA A 112 14.28 8.41 0.88
CA ALA A 112 15.10 7.28 1.27
C ALA A 112 16.37 7.75 1.99
N LEU A 113 16.69 7.14 3.14
CA LEU A 113 17.89 7.46 3.92
C LEU A 113 19.04 6.47 3.72
N GLY A 114 18.79 5.34 3.05
CA GLY A 114 19.78 4.27 2.89
C GLY A 114 20.06 3.50 4.18
N GLY A 115 19.18 3.59 5.17
CA GLY A 115 19.33 2.94 6.48
C GLY A 115 20.43 3.57 7.35
N THR A 116 20.74 4.83 7.11
CA THR A 116 21.71 5.60 7.89
C THR A 116 21.15 6.98 8.22
N TYR A 117 21.84 7.72 9.07
CA TYR A 117 21.47 9.09 9.42
C TYR A 117 21.63 10.03 8.21
N VAL A 118 20.95 11.17 8.28
CA VAL A 118 21.06 12.22 7.26
C VAL A 118 22.48 12.80 7.26
N GLN A 119 23.18 12.68 6.13
CA GLN A 119 24.48 13.32 5.89
C GLN A 119 24.26 14.76 5.44
N ARG A 120 24.50 15.71 6.35
CA ARG A 120 24.21 17.14 6.14
C ARG A 120 25.15 17.78 5.12
N GLU A 121 26.34 17.22 4.98
CA GLU A 121 27.38 17.62 4.03
C GLU A 121 27.03 17.30 2.57
N ASN A 122 26.09 16.37 2.33
CA ASN A 122 25.66 16.00 0.99
C ASN A 122 24.14 15.76 0.92
N LEU A 123 23.38 16.87 0.94
CA LEU A 123 21.92 16.82 0.89
C LEU A 123 21.35 16.49 -0.50
N TYR A 124 22.16 16.65 -1.57
CA TYR A 124 21.73 16.45 -2.96
C TYR A 124 21.29 15.01 -3.28
N LYS A 125 21.66 14.04 -2.45
CA LYS A 125 21.27 12.64 -2.62
C LYS A 125 19.87 12.30 -2.09
N TYR A 126 19.23 13.21 -1.35
CA TYR A 126 17.92 12.98 -0.74
C TYR A 126 16.81 13.61 -1.59
N PHE A 127 16.28 12.84 -2.53
CA PHE A 127 15.17 13.27 -3.39
C PHE A 127 14.25 12.09 -3.70
N TYR A 128 13.08 12.41 -4.27
CA TYR A 128 12.19 11.41 -4.85
C TYR A 128 12.36 11.36 -6.36
N ALA A 129 12.44 10.15 -6.90
CA ALA A 129 12.38 9.91 -8.33
C ALA A 129 11.41 8.76 -8.60
N ILE A 130 10.32 9.06 -9.30
CA ILE A 130 9.31 8.08 -9.71
C ILE A 130 9.40 7.94 -11.22
N SER A 131 9.82 6.77 -11.70
CA SER A 131 9.94 6.51 -13.14
C SER A 131 8.67 5.99 -13.77
N ASN A 132 7.80 5.33 -13.00
CA ASN A 132 6.56 4.75 -13.48
C ASN A 132 5.54 4.59 -12.35
N ILE A 133 4.25 4.72 -12.67
CA ILE A 133 3.13 4.36 -11.81
C ILE A 133 2.20 3.49 -12.65
N GLU A 134 2.01 2.25 -12.24
CA GLU A 134 1.14 1.31 -12.95
C GLU A 134 -0.17 1.14 -12.18
N VAL A 135 -1.28 1.51 -12.83
CA VAL A 135 -2.65 1.34 -12.31
C VAL A 135 -3.42 0.51 -13.31
N MET A 136 -3.73 -0.73 -12.94
CA MET A 136 -4.54 -1.63 -13.75
C MET A 136 -5.93 -1.76 -13.14
N GLY A 137 -6.95 -1.53 -13.95
CA GLY A 137 -8.36 -1.57 -13.58
C GLY A 137 -9.24 -1.99 -14.74
N ARG A 138 -10.55 -1.94 -14.53
CA ARG A 138 -11.59 -2.21 -15.52
C ARG A 138 -12.61 -1.08 -15.51
#